data_AF-U6RLC9-F1
#
_entry.id   AF-U6RLC9-F1
#
_cell.length_a   1.000
_cell.length_b   1.000
_cell.length_c   1.000
_cell.angle_alpha   90.00
_cell.angle_beta   90.00
_cell.angle_gamma   90.00
#
_symmetry.space_group_name_H-M   'P 1'
#
loop_
_entity.id
_entity.type
_entity.pdbx_description
1 polymer ?
#
loop_
_entity_poly.entity_id
_entity_poly.type
_entity_poly.pdbx_seq_one_letter_code
_entity_poly.pdbx_strand_id
1 'polypeptide(L)'
;MSRFIASKGRQMMGWNDIMGKNIHEWSTESDSQSGTLSPDAIVHFWKGETQLIKDALEKGHSVVNSTHDFTYLDYDYQKLPLSMAYHFSPFPAGVDEKYRPQLLGLGCQMWCEWVPGSKELYRQVFPRIAAYAETGWTQNERKDFERFREAYKQINPLYP
;
A
#
# COMPACT_ATOMS: atom_id res chain seq x y z
N MET A 1 -1.91 -0.82 -23.72
CA MET A 1 -0.68 -0.36 -23.04
C MET A 1 0.21 -1.52 -22.59
N SER A 2 -0.32 -2.50 -21.85
CA SER A 2 0.45 -3.67 -21.35
C SER A 2 1.32 -4.37 -22.40
N ARG A 3 0.78 -4.68 -23.59
CA ARG A 3 1.54 -5.30 -24.70
C ARG A 3 2.79 -4.50 -25.12
N PHE A 4 2.72 -3.17 -25.07
CA PHE A 4 3.85 -2.30 -25.40
C PHE A 4 4.90 -2.32 -24.28
N ILE A 5 4.48 -2.32 -23.02
CA ILE A 5 5.40 -2.45 -21.87
C ILE A 5 6.12 -3.80 -21.91
N ALA A 6 5.38 -4.88 -22.17
CA ALA A 6 5.91 -6.24 -22.32
C ALA A 6 6.89 -6.36 -23.49
N SER A 7 6.63 -5.70 -24.63
CA SER A 7 7.57 -5.71 -25.77
C SER A 7 8.91 -5.01 -25.48
N LYS A 8 9.02 -4.30 -24.35
CA LYS A 8 10.26 -3.72 -23.82
C LYS A 8 10.89 -4.55 -22.71
N GLY A 9 10.40 -5.77 -22.45
CA GLY A 9 10.89 -6.63 -21.37
C GLY A 9 10.60 -6.06 -19.97
N ARG A 10 9.53 -5.27 -19.83
CA ARG A 10 9.09 -4.68 -18.56
C ARG A 10 7.73 -5.26 -18.18
N GLN A 11 7.47 -5.31 -16.88
CA GLN A 11 6.19 -5.74 -16.32
C GLN A 11 5.37 -4.50 -15.94
N MET A 12 4.08 -4.52 -16.25
CA MET A 12 3.18 -3.42 -15.92
C MET A 12 2.72 -3.53 -14.46
N MET A 13 2.73 -2.41 -13.76
CA MET A 13 2.09 -2.25 -12.45
C MET A 13 1.12 -1.07 -12.52
N GLY A 14 -0.03 -1.18 -11.87
CA GLY A 14 -1.00 -0.10 -11.81
C GLY A 14 -1.92 -0.23 -10.60
N TRP A 15 -2.62 0.86 -10.27
CA TRP A 15 -3.63 0.87 -9.21
C TRP A 15 -4.72 -0.16 -9.47
N ASN A 16 -5.36 -0.68 -8.43
CA ASN A 16 -6.36 -1.75 -8.55
C ASN A 16 -7.59 -1.40 -9.42
N ASP A 17 -7.74 -0.14 -9.81
CA ASP A 17 -8.60 0.33 -10.90
C ASP A 17 -8.39 -0.45 -12.21
N ILE A 18 -7.16 -0.91 -12.50
CA ILE A 18 -6.83 -1.70 -13.70
C ILE A 18 -7.55 -3.06 -13.74
N MET A 19 -8.15 -3.49 -12.62
CA MET A 19 -8.99 -4.68 -12.54
C MET A 19 -10.39 -4.45 -13.13
N GLY A 20 -10.73 -3.22 -13.53
CA GLY A 20 -12.04 -2.85 -14.08
C GLY A 20 -13.16 -2.87 -13.03
N LYS A 21 -12.81 -2.85 -11.74
CA LYS A 21 -13.76 -2.83 -10.63
C LYS A 21 -14.02 -1.39 -10.22
N ASN A 22 -15.28 -1.05 -9.99
CA ASN A 22 -15.62 0.26 -9.44
C ASN A 22 -15.29 0.29 -7.94
N ILE A 23 -14.34 1.15 -7.57
CA ILE A 23 -13.88 1.36 -6.19
C ILE A 23 -14.10 2.81 -5.70
N HIS A 24 -14.74 3.64 -6.53
CA HIS A 24 -14.91 5.07 -6.28
C HIS A 24 -16.38 5.39 -6.09
N GLU A 25 -16.74 6.12 -5.02
CA GLU A 25 -18.15 6.44 -4.74
C GLU A 25 -18.78 7.33 -5.83
N TRP A 26 -17.96 8.08 -6.56
CA TRP A 26 -18.38 8.99 -7.64
C TRP A 26 -18.47 8.31 -9.01
N SER A 27 -17.99 7.07 -9.15
CA SER A 27 -17.96 6.34 -10.41
C SER A 27 -19.24 5.53 -10.60
N THR A 28 -19.70 5.42 -11.84
CA THR A 28 -20.82 4.56 -12.26
C THR A 28 -20.29 3.30 -12.95
N GLU A 29 -21.14 2.29 -13.21
CA GLU A 29 -20.72 1.12 -13.99
C GLU A 29 -20.23 1.50 -15.40
N SER A 30 -20.73 2.59 -15.98
CA SER A 30 -20.25 3.09 -17.27
C SER A 30 -18.82 3.64 -17.26
N ASP A 31 -18.27 3.96 -16.08
CA ASP A 31 -16.89 4.40 -15.91
C ASP A 31 -15.93 3.21 -15.67
N SER A 32 -16.46 1.98 -15.56
CA SER A 32 -15.64 0.79 -15.43
C SER A 32 -14.81 0.57 -16.70
N GLN A 33 -13.49 0.40 -16.52
CA GLN A 33 -12.60 0.18 -17.66
C GLN A 33 -12.87 -1.18 -18.28
N SER A 34 -13.25 -1.18 -19.55
CA SER A 34 -13.36 -2.39 -20.37
C SER A 34 -11.98 -2.75 -20.93
N GLY A 35 -11.45 -3.91 -20.54
CA GLY A 35 -10.18 -4.40 -21.04
C GLY A 35 -9.70 -5.64 -20.30
N THR A 36 -9.04 -6.55 -21.02
CA THR A 36 -8.37 -7.70 -20.39
C THR A 36 -7.07 -7.24 -19.75
N LEU A 37 -6.98 -7.37 -18.43
CA LEU A 37 -5.74 -7.13 -17.69
C LEU A 37 -4.65 -8.12 -18.16
N SER A 38 -3.42 -7.63 -18.29
CA SER A 38 -2.29 -8.50 -18.66
C SER A 38 -2.12 -9.61 -17.62
N PRO A 39 -1.95 -10.89 -17.99
CA PRO A 39 -1.84 -11.98 -17.02
C PRO A 39 -0.71 -11.77 -15.99
N ASP A 40 0.35 -11.09 -16.41
CA ASP A 40 1.53 -10.75 -15.62
C ASP A 40 1.46 -9.37 -14.95
N ALA A 41 0.34 -8.65 -15.02
CA ALA A 41 0.23 -7.34 -14.38
C ALA A 41 0.34 -7.45 -12.85
N ILE A 42 1.04 -6.50 -12.23
CA ILE A 42 1.06 -6.30 -10.78
C ILE A 42 -0.05 -5.32 -10.41
N VAL A 43 -0.90 -5.73 -9.46
CA VAL A 43 -1.96 -4.90 -8.90
C VAL A 43 -1.41 -4.16 -7.68
N HIS A 44 -1.34 -2.84 -7.75
CA HIS A 44 -1.06 -1.98 -6.60
C HIS A 44 -2.39 -1.64 -5.92
N PHE A 45 -2.68 -2.27 -4.80
CA PHE A 45 -3.94 -2.11 -4.11
C PHE A 45 -3.91 -0.86 -3.24
N TRP A 46 -4.85 0.07 -3.44
CA TRP A 46 -4.96 1.27 -2.61
C TRP A 46 -6.33 1.45 -1.97
N LYS A 47 -7.43 1.08 -2.63
CA LYS A 47 -8.80 1.27 -2.12
C LYS A 47 -9.71 0.08 -2.39
N GLY A 48 -10.62 -0.17 -1.46
CA GLY A 48 -11.69 -1.15 -1.57
C GLY A 48 -11.56 -2.28 -0.54
N GLU A 49 -12.46 -3.25 -0.64
CA GLU A 49 -12.54 -4.38 0.30
C GLU A 49 -11.40 -5.39 0.10
N THR A 50 -11.03 -6.10 1.17
CA THR A 50 -10.04 -7.19 1.11
C THR A 50 -10.39 -8.27 0.07
N GLN A 51 -11.68 -8.42 -0.27
CA GLN A 51 -12.13 -9.33 -1.31
C GLN A 51 -11.56 -9.00 -2.71
N LEU A 52 -11.26 -7.73 -3.00
CA LEU A 52 -10.62 -7.33 -4.26
C LEU A 52 -9.16 -7.78 -4.33
N ILE A 53 -8.43 -7.78 -3.20
CA ILE A 53 -7.09 -8.39 -3.12
C ILE A 53 -7.19 -9.89 -3.44
N LYS A 54 -8.16 -10.59 -2.84
CA LYS A 54 -8.37 -12.03 -3.11
C LYS A 54 -8.69 -12.31 -4.58
N ASP A 55 -9.57 -11.51 -5.21
CA ASP A 55 -9.91 -11.63 -6.63
C ASP A 55 -8.68 -11.45 -7.53
N ALA A 56 -7.78 -10.52 -7.22
CA ALA A 56 -6.52 -10.35 -7.96
C ALA A 56 -5.62 -11.60 -7.86
N LEU A 57 -5.46 -12.13 -6.64
CA LEU A 57 -4.62 -13.30 -6.36
C LEU A 57 -5.19 -14.59 -6.97
N GLU A 58 -6.52 -14.77 -6.94
CA GLU A 58 -7.22 -15.89 -7.58
C GLU A 58 -7.06 -15.89 -9.10
N LYS A 59 -6.96 -14.69 -9.70
CA LYS A 59 -6.67 -14.50 -11.13
C LYS A 59 -5.18 -14.62 -11.48
N GLY A 60 -4.32 -14.87 -10.49
CA GLY A 60 -2.89 -15.08 -10.66
C GLY A 60 -2.05 -13.80 -10.70
N HIS A 61 -2.63 -12.64 -10.37
CA HIS A 61 -1.88 -11.39 -10.31
C HIS A 61 -1.10 -11.29 -9.00
N SER A 62 0.11 -10.76 -9.11
CA SER A 62 0.86 -10.33 -7.93
C SER A 62 0.31 -9.00 -7.40
N VAL A 63 0.35 -8.81 -6.09
CA VAL A 63 -0.24 -7.65 -5.41
C VAL A 63 0.82 -6.95 -4.56
N VAL A 64 0.88 -5.63 -4.63
CA VAL A 64 1.50 -4.77 -3.61
C VAL A 64 0.36 -4.11 -2.84
N ASN A 65 0.32 -4.29 -1.52
CA ASN A 65 -0.77 -3.82 -0.69
C ASN A 65 -0.44 -2.47 -0.02
N SER A 66 -1.21 -1.45 -0.36
CA SER A 66 -1.07 -0.07 0.10
C SER A 66 -2.43 0.53 0.43
N THR A 67 -3.28 -0.21 1.16
CA THR A 67 -4.63 0.26 1.55
C THR A 67 -4.54 1.65 2.20
N HIS A 68 -5.24 2.62 1.63
CA HIS A 68 -5.05 4.03 1.93
C HIS A 68 -5.33 4.36 3.40
N ASP A 69 -6.31 3.71 4.02
CA ASP A 69 -6.67 3.87 5.43
C ASP A 69 -5.51 3.61 6.39
N PHE A 70 -4.52 2.83 5.97
CA PHE A 70 -3.38 2.43 6.79
C PHE A 70 -2.04 2.92 6.29
N THR A 71 -1.94 3.47 5.07
CA THR A 71 -0.62 3.66 4.41
C THR A 71 -0.39 5.05 3.80
N TYR A 72 -1.39 5.93 3.77
CA TYR A 72 -1.26 7.27 3.18
C TYR A 72 -0.67 8.26 4.19
N LEU A 73 0.61 8.60 4.01
CA LEU A 73 1.37 9.51 4.86
C LEU A 73 0.87 10.97 4.81
N ASP A 74 0.15 11.35 3.75
CA ASP A 74 -0.49 12.66 3.63
C ASP A 74 -1.69 12.85 4.56
N TYR A 75 -2.26 11.76 5.10
CA TYR A 75 -3.32 11.86 6.11
C TYR A 75 -2.78 12.45 7.42
N ASP A 76 -3.62 13.22 8.09
CA ASP A 76 -3.30 13.74 9.42
C ASP A 76 -3.15 12.60 10.45
N TYR A 77 -2.53 12.93 11.59
CA TYR A 77 -2.27 11.96 12.66
C TYR A 77 -3.52 11.58 13.47
N GLN A 78 -4.64 12.29 13.33
CA GLN A 78 -5.89 11.88 13.96
C GLN A 78 -6.51 10.72 13.19
N LYS A 79 -6.46 10.77 11.85
CA LYS A 79 -6.91 9.70 10.97
C LYS A 79 -5.95 8.52 10.94
N LEU A 80 -4.65 8.80 10.79
CA LEU A 80 -3.61 7.77 10.68
C LEU A 80 -2.51 8.03 11.73
N PRO A 81 -2.77 7.70 13.02
CA PRO A 81 -1.77 7.78 14.06
C PRO A 81 -0.65 6.76 13.84
N LEU A 82 0.51 7.00 14.46
CA LEU A 82 1.68 6.11 14.35
C LEU A 82 1.37 4.65 14.72
N SER A 83 0.51 4.43 15.72
CA SER A 83 0.06 3.08 16.11
C SER A 83 -0.69 2.39 14.96
N MET A 84 -1.55 3.09 14.24
CA MET A 84 -2.28 2.54 13.10
C MET A 84 -1.32 2.17 11.97
N ALA A 85 -0.37 3.06 11.63
CA ALA A 85 0.69 2.76 10.66
C ALA A 85 1.48 1.49 11.04
N TYR A 86 1.83 1.35 12.33
CA TYR A 86 2.59 0.21 12.83
C TYR A 86 1.82 -1.10 12.78
N HIS A 87 0.51 -1.10 13.03
CA HIS A 87 -0.30 -2.32 13.04
C HIS A 87 -0.76 -2.77 11.65
N PHE A 88 -0.45 -2.02 10.59
CA PHE A 88 -0.68 -2.46 9.23
C PHE A 88 0.03 -3.80 8.94
N SER A 89 -0.65 -4.67 8.19
CA SER A 89 -0.09 -5.91 7.66
C SER A 89 -0.25 -5.92 6.14
N PRO A 90 0.84 -6.11 5.37
CA PRO A 90 0.77 -6.24 3.91
C PRO A 90 -0.02 -7.47 3.48
N PHE A 91 -0.07 -8.49 4.35
CA PHE A 91 -0.87 -9.70 4.18
C PHE A 91 -2.18 -9.56 5.00
N PRO A 92 -3.32 -9.23 4.37
CA PRO A 92 -4.58 -9.01 5.09
C PRO A 92 -5.09 -10.28 5.76
N ALA A 93 -5.76 -10.12 6.90
CA ALA A 93 -6.42 -11.25 7.56
C ALA A 93 -7.45 -11.92 6.63
N GLY A 94 -7.49 -13.25 6.65
CA GLY A 94 -8.43 -14.05 5.85
C GLY A 94 -8.02 -14.25 4.39
N VAL A 95 -6.84 -13.79 3.96
CA VAL A 95 -6.19 -14.27 2.73
C VAL A 95 -5.48 -15.60 3.03
N ASP A 96 -5.66 -16.57 2.14
CA ASP A 96 -5.05 -17.91 2.26
C ASP A 96 -3.51 -17.81 2.11
N GLU A 97 -2.76 -18.44 3.01
CA GLU A 97 -1.29 -18.46 3.05
C GLU A 97 -0.68 -18.94 1.72
N LYS A 98 -1.40 -19.75 0.92
CA LYS A 98 -0.94 -20.16 -0.40
C LYS A 98 -0.66 -18.99 -1.36
N TYR A 99 -1.29 -17.83 -1.14
CA TYR A 99 -1.10 -16.64 -1.96
C TYR A 99 0.06 -15.76 -1.50
N ARG A 100 0.74 -16.10 -0.41
CA ARG A 100 1.86 -15.32 0.14
C ARG A 100 2.96 -15.02 -0.89
N PRO A 101 3.35 -15.92 -1.82
CA PRO A 101 4.33 -15.59 -2.87
C PRO A 101 3.86 -14.53 -3.88
N GLN A 102 2.54 -14.34 -4.04
CA GLN A 102 1.97 -13.35 -4.94
C GLN A 102 1.79 -11.98 -4.26
N LEU A 103 1.77 -11.92 -2.92
CA LEU A 103 1.78 -10.66 -2.16
C LEU A 103 3.22 -10.16 -2.00
N LEU A 104 3.64 -9.28 -2.91
CA LEU A 104 5.02 -8.82 -3.04
C LEU A 104 5.48 -7.92 -1.89
N GLY A 105 4.55 -7.30 -1.16
CA GLY A 105 4.86 -6.42 -0.04
C GLY A 105 3.88 -5.26 0.07
N LEU A 106 4.40 -4.12 0.53
CA LEU A 106 3.64 -2.90 0.80
C LEU A 106 4.18 -1.68 0.07
N GLY A 107 3.33 -0.67 -0.06
CA GLY A 107 3.72 0.71 -0.30
C GLY A 107 3.14 1.63 0.78
N CYS A 108 3.75 2.81 0.93
CA CYS A 108 3.20 3.92 1.71
C CYS A 108 3.32 5.19 0.87
N GLN A 109 2.19 5.78 0.53
CA GLN A 109 2.14 6.91 -0.41
C GLN A 109 2.18 8.21 0.36
N MET A 110 2.77 9.23 -0.27
CA MET A 110 2.80 10.59 0.24
C MET A 110 2.36 11.50 -0.89
N TRP A 111 1.05 11.81 -0.93
CA TRP A 111 0.52 12.76 -1.90
C TRP A 111 0.80 14.21 -1.46
N CYS A 112 1.12 15.08 -2.40
CA CYS A 112 1.72 16.39 -2.12
C CYS A 112 0.81 17.58 -2.44
N GLU A 113 -0.50 17.39 -2.64
CA GLU A 113 -1.45 18.45 -2.98
C GLU A 113 -1.40 19.61 -1.96
N TRP A 114 -1.19 19.28 -0.68
CA TRP A 114 -1.17 20.22 0.44
C TRP A 114 0.18 20.26 1.19
N VAL A 115 1.26 19.84 0.53
CA VAL A 115 2.59 19.74 1.15
C VAL A 115 3.60 20.56 0.33
N PRO A 116 3.61 21.90 0.52
CA PRO A 116 4.36 22.80 -0.36
C PRO A 116 5.87 22.83 -0.10
N GLY A 117 6.32 22.30 1.04
CA GLY A 117 7.69 22.40 1.51
C GLY A 117 8.24 21.12 2.10
N SER A 118 9.57 21.02 2.13
CA SER A 118 10.28 19.88 2.69
C SER A 118 10.03 19.69 4.19
N LYS A 119 9.82 20.78 4.94
CA LYS A 119 9.51 20.72 6.37
C LYS A 119 8.19 19.99 6.62
N GLU A 120 7.12 20.38 5.93
CA GLU A 120 5.82 19.72 6.02
C GLU A 120 5.91 18.27 5.52
N LEU A 121 6.67 18.01 4.46
CA LEU A 121 6.90 16.65 3.95
C LEU A 121 7.53 15.77 5.03
N TYR A 122 8.62 16.23 5.67
CA TYR A 122 9.27 15.46 6.73
C TYR A 122 8.35 15.22 7.93
N ARG A 123 7.55 16.22 8.33
CA ARG A 123 6.56 16.07 9.40
C ARG A 123 5.49 15.02 9.09
N GLN A 124 5.12 14.87 7.82
CA GLN A 124 4.14 13.87 7.39
C GLN A 124 4.77 12.47 7.28
N VAL A 125 5.95 12.38 6.68
CA VAL A 125 6.66 11.11 6.42
C VAL A 125 7.19 10.49 7.71
N PHE A 126 7.86 11.28 8.54
CA PHE A 126 8.44 10.81 9.79
C PHE A 126 7.46 11.01 10.96
N PRO A 127 7.35 10.03 11.88
CA PRO A 127 8.07 8.75 11.91
C PRO A 127 7.37 7.56 11.26
N ARG A 128 6.21 7.77 10.63
CA ARG A 128 5.39 6.69 10.06
C ARG A 128 6.14 5.83 9.03
N ILE A 129 7.05 6.42 8.25
CA ILE A 129 7.91 5.65 7.33
C ILE A 129 8.76 4.59 8.04
N ALA A 130 9.21 4.82 9.28
CA ALA A 130 9.95 3.84 10.05
C ALA A 130 9.05 2.66 10.49
N ALA A 131 7.78 2.94 10.79
CA ALA A 131 6.80 1.89 11.10
C ALA A 131 6.51 1.00 9.87
N TYR A 132 6.42 1.59 8.68
CA TYR A 132 6.28 0.83 7.44
C TYR A 132 7.55 0.06 7.07
N ALA A 133 8.73 0.63 7.31
CA ALA A 133 9.99 -0.08 7.11
C ALA A 133 10.10 -1.31 8.01
N GLU A 134 9.76 -1.19 9.30
CA GLU A 134 9.71 -2.34 10.20
C GLU A 134 8.65 -3.38 9.76
N THR A 135 7.50 -2.92 9.28
CA THR A 135 6.43 -3.80 8.77
C THR A 135 6.82 -4.56 7.50
N GLY A 136 7.61 -3.95 6.61
CA GLY A 136 8.11 -4.61 5.40
C GLY A 136 9.28 -5.56 5.65
N TRP A 137 9.95 -5.45 6.80
CA TRP A 137 11.19 -6.19 7.09
C TRP A 137 11.04 -7.26 8.17
N THR A 138 10.29 -6.96 9.24
CA THR A 138 10.20 -7.79 10.44
C THR A 138 9.04 -8.77 10.33
N GLN A 139 9.28 -10.03 10.68
CA GLN A 139 8.22 -11.04 10.79
C GLN A 139 7.13 -10.58 11.76
N ASN A 140 5.87 -10.80 11.41
CA ASN A 140 4.73 -10.24 12.15
C ASN A 140 4.73 -10.67 13.63
N GLU A 141 5.16 -11.89 13.93
CA GLU A 141 5.23 -12.46 15.29
C GLU A 141 6.33 -11.80 16.15
N ARG A 142 7.23 -11.03 15.52
CA ARG A 142 8.32 -10.30 16.19
C ARG A 142 8.06 -8.80 16.29
N LYS A 143 6.93 -8.32 15.77
CA LYS A 143 6.53 -6.92 15.89
C LYS A 143 6.06 -6.65 17.32
N ASP A 144 6.57 -5.57 17.90
CA ASP A 144 6.21 -5.08 19.22
C ASP A 144 6.22 -3.55 19.16
N PHE A 145 5.04 -2.96 19.35
CA PHE A 145 4.85 -1.52 19.22
C PHE A 145 5.55 -0.72 20.31
N GLU A 146 5.60 -1.22 21.55
CA GLU A 146 6.27 -0.52 22.64
C GLU A 146 7.79 -0.56 22.46
N ARG A 147 8.35 -1.71 22.04
CA ARG A 147 9.75 -1.81 21.62
C ARG A 147 10.07 -0.83 20.49
N PHE A 148 9.20 -0.75 19.47
CA PHE A 148 9.36 0.20 18.37
C PHE A 148 9.32 1.65 18.86
N ARG A 149 8.40 2.01 19.75
CA ARG A 149 8.30 3.36 20.32
C ARG A 149 9.53 3.74 21.13
N GLU A 150 10.09 2.83 21.92
CA GLU A 150 11.32 3.09 22.67
C GLU A 150 12.53 3.25 21.74
N ALA A 151 12.67 2.41 20.71
CA ALA A 151 13.71 2.56 19.70
C ALA A 151 13.58 3.89 18.95
N TYR A 152 12.34 4.29 18.62
CA TYR A 152 12.07 5.54 17.93
C TYR A 152 12.49 6.77 18.72
N LYS A 153 12.31 6.81 20.05
CA LYS A 153 12.73 7.95 20.88
C LYS A 153 14.23 8.27 20.72
N GLN A 154 15.06 7.27 20.41
CA GLN A 154 16.49 7.45 20.17
C GLN A 154 16.80 8.03 18.78
N ILE A 155 15.89 7.85 17.81
CA ILE A 155 16.01 8.30 16.42
C ILE A 155 15.37 9.69 16.23
N ASN A 156 14.34 10.02 17.02
CA ASN A 156 13.62 11.29 17.02
C ASN A 156 14.49 12.57 17.02
N PRO A 157 15.70 12.62 17.64
CA PRO A 157 16.55 13.82 17.59
C PRO A 157 17.11 14.15 16.19
N LEU A 158 17.01 13.22 15.22
CA LEU A 158 17.63 13.34 13.90
C LEU A 158 16.75 13.99 12.85
N TYR A 159 15.48 14.27 13.15
CA TYR A 159 14.53 14.85 12.22
C TYR A 159 13.95 16.18 12.78
N PRO A 160 13.87 17.23 11.95
CA PRO A 160 13.48 18.58 12.37
C PRO A 160 12.00 18.75 12.72
#